data_AF-A0A9D4RXS8-F1
#
_entry.id   AF-A0A9D4RXS8-F1
#
_cell.length_a   1.000
_cell.length_b   1.000
_cell.length_c   1.000
_cell.angle_alpha   90.00
_cell.angle_beta   90.00
_cell.angle_gamma   90.00
#
_symmetry.space_group_name_H-M   'P 1'
#
loop_
_entity.id
_entity.type
_entity.pdbx_description
1 polymer ?
#
loop_
_entity_poly.entity_id
_entity_poly.type
_entity_poly.pdbx_seq_one_letter_code
_entity_poly.pdbx_strand_id
1 'polypeptide(L)'
;MIHNSSRAFQTWEKNSCIYILGNHQAERLPVFSFLTVHEETGRLVHHNYIATLLSDLFGIQARGGCACAGPYAEVAMYTSL
;
A
#
# COMPACT_ATOMS: atom_id res chain seq x y z
N MET A 1 -4.21 10.37 18.54
CA MET A 1 -4.44 9.96 17.13
C MET A 1 -3.30 9.12 16.52
N ILE A 2 -2.23 8.79 17.27
CA ILE A 2 -1.03 8.09 16.74
C ILE A 2 -1.12 6.55 16.82
N HIS A 3 -2.03 6.02 17.64
CA HIS A 3 -2.08 4.59 18.00
C HIS A 3 -2.46 3.65 16.84
N ASN A 4 -3.29 4.09 15.90
CA ASN A 4 -3.80 3.21 14.85
C ASN A 4 -2.76 2.91 13.77
N SER A 5 -1.84 3.84 13.49
CA SER A 5 -0.83 3.63 12.46
C SER A 5 0.18 2.56 12.85
N SER A 6 0.62 2.56 14.11
CA SER A 6 1.55 1.54 14.63
C SER A 6 0.96 0.13 14.54
N ARG A 7 -0.35 -0.03 14.83
CA ARG A 7 -1.04 -1.32 14.70
C ARG A 7 -1.11 -1.82 13.25
N ALA A 8 -1.33 -0.92 12.30
CA ALA A 8 -1.34 -1.27 10.87
C ALA A 8 0.04 -1.78 10.42
N PHE A 9 1.12 -1.06 10.75
CA PHE A 9 2.49 -1.49 10.41
C PHE A 9 2.84 -2.86 11.00
N GLN A 10 2.59 -3.09 12.29
CA GLN A 10 2.87 -4.37 12.95
C GLN A 10 2.16 -5.58 12.32
N THR A 11 1.06 -5.34 11.61
CA THR A 11 0.28 -6.38 10.94
C THR A 11 0.71 -6.54 9.48
N TRP A 12 0.77 -5.43 8.74
CA TRP A 12 0.99 -5.45 7.30
C TRP A 12 2.45 -5.65 6.91
N GLU A 13 3.43 -5.24 7.72
CA GLU A 13 4.85 -5.51 7.46
C GLU A 13 5.20 -7.01 7.52
N LYS A 14 4.36 -7.83 8.14
CA LYS A 14 4.53 -9.29 8.18
C LYS A 14 4.03 -9.99 6.91
N ASN A 15 3.35 -9.26 6.02
CA ASN A 15 2.78 -9.82 4.80
C ASN A 15 3.74 -9.57 3.62
N SER A 16 4.35 -10.63 3.09
CA SER A 16 5.27 -10.57 1.95
C SER A 16 4.63 -10.07 0.65
N CYS A 17 3.30 -10.12 0.54
CA CYS A 17 2.57 -9.66 -0.63
C CYS A 17 2.24 -8.16 -0.58
N ILE A 18 2.51 -7.46 0.53
CA ILE A 18 2.17 -6.04 0.72
C ILE A 18 3.45 -5.24 0.97
N TYR A 19 3.73 -4.29 0.08
CA TYR A 19 4.80 -3.32 0.26
C TYR A 19 4.21 -1.96 0.62
N ILE A 20 4.39 -1.52 1.88
CA ILE A 20 3.95 -0.20 2.30
C ILE A 20 4.95 0.86 1.80
N LEU A 21 4.42 1.95 1.24
CA LEU A 21 5.20 3.06 0.73
C LEU A 21 5.27 4.22 1.74
N GLY A 22 6.33 5.01 1.64
CA GLY A 22 6.55 6.21 2.44
C GLY A 22 7.27 5.94 3.77
N ASN A 23 7.37 6.97 4.62
CA ASN A 23 8.11 6.87 5.89
C ASN A 23 7.25 6.24 6.99
N HIS A 24 7.71 5.14 7.59
CA HIS A 24 7.01 4.37 8.64
C HIS A 24 7.13 5.00 10.04
N GLN A 25 8.06 5.94 10.23
CA GLN A 25 8.36 6.59 11.51
C GLN A 25 7.85 8.04 11.58
N ALA A 26 7.39 8.61 10.46
CA ALA A 26 6.87 9.97 10.43
C ALA A 26 5.51 10.07 11.15
N GLU A 27 5.32 11.15 11.92
CA GLU A 27 4.00 11.48 12.48
C GLU A 27 3.07 11.90 11.34
N ARG A 28 2.01 11.11 11.10
CA ARG A 28 1.08 11.33 10.00
C ARG A 28 -0.31 10.80 10.31
N LEU A 29 -1.27 11.28 9.52
CA LEU A 29 -2.60 10.68 9.47
C LEU A 29 -2.49 9.19 9.06
N PRO A 30 -3.40 8.32 9.53
CA PRO A 30 -3.40 6.88 9.21
C PRO A 30 -3.87 6.62 7.77
N VAL A 31 -3.20 7.26 6.81
CA VAL A 31 -3.34 7.06 5.38
C VAL A 31 -2.10 6.28 4.92
N PHE A 32 -2.33 5.23 4.13
CA PHE A 32 -1.29 4.31 3.69
C PHE A 32 -1.36 4.16 2.19
N SER A 33 -0.20 4.27 1.54
CA SER A 33 -0.02 3.83 0.16
C SER A 33 0.70 2.49 0.21
N PHE A 34 0.27 1.52 -0.58
CA PHE A 34 0.91 0.22 -0.65
C PHE A 34 0.84 -0.36 -2.06
N LEU A 35 1.76 -1.27 -2.35
CA LEU A 35 1.76 -2.10 -3.54
C LEU A 35 1.44 -3.53 -3.15
N THR A 36 0.81 -4.26 -4.06
CA THR A 36 0.56 -5.69 -3.90
C THR A 36 1.38 -6.44 -4.94
N VAL A 37 2.08 -7.50 -4.51
CA VAL A 37 2.78 -8.42 -5.40
C VAL A 37 2.11 -9.78 -5.39
N HIS A 38 2.19 -10.48 -6.52
CA HIS A 38 1.79 -11.87 -6.63
C HIS A 38 2.85 -12.76 -5.98
N GLU A 39 2.45 -13.60 -5.04
CA GLU A 39 3.36 -14.41 -4.20
C GLU A 39 4.30 -15.29 -5.03
N GLU A 40 3.77 -16.02 -6.01
CA GLU A 40 4.55 -16.98 -6.79
C GLU A 40 5.43 -16.34 -7.87
N THR A 41 5.00 -15.21 -8.43
CA THR A 41 5.66 -14.61 -9.61
C THR A 41 6.46 -13.36 -9.26
N GLY A 42 6.30 -12.83 -8.05
CA GLY A 42 6.89 -11.56 -7.61
C GLY A 42 6.43 -10.33 -8.42
N ARG A 43 5.38 -10.46 -9.23
CA ARG A 43 4.94 -9.39 -10.14
C ARG A 43 3.96 -8.46 -9.43
N LEU A 44 4.03 -7.17 -9.73
CA LEU A 44 3.06 -6.20 -9.24
C LEU A 44 1.66 -6.53 -9.76
N VAL A 45 0.70 -6.54 -8.85
CA VAL A 45 -0.71 -6.69 -9.17
C VAL A 45 -1.27 -5.31 -9.53
N HIS A 46 -2.07 -5.26 -10.59
CA HIS A 46 -2.66 -4.00 -11.06
C HIS A 46 -3.54 -3.38 -9.97
N HIS A 47 -3.29 -2.12 -9.62
CA HIS A 47 -3.96 -1.44 -8.49
C HIS A 47 -5.49 -1.44 -8.59
N ASN A 48 -6.07 -1.30 -9.79
CA ASN A 48 -7.53 -1.31 -9.96
C ASN A 48 -8.13 -2.68 -9.62
N TYR A 49 -7.38 -3.76 -9.84
CA TYR A 49 -7.85 -5.10 -9.49
C TYR A 49 -7.99 -5.23 -7.97
N ILE A 50 -6.95 -4.84 -7.22
CA ILE A 50 -6.98 -4.85 -5.75
C ILE A 50 -8.06 -3.90 -5.20
N ALA A 51 -8.16 -2.68 -5.74
CA ALA A 51 -9.17 -1.73 -5.30
C ALA A 51 -10.61 -2.25 -5.51
N THR A 52 -10.86 -2.92 -6.65
CA THR A 52 -12.15 -3.56 -6.93
C THR A 52 -12.43 -4.69 -5.95
N LEU A 53 -11.46 -5.58 -5.71
CA LEU A 53 -11.62 -6.69 -4.75
C LEU A 53 -11.89 -6.19 -3.33
N LEU A 54 -11.20 -5.15 -2.89
CA LEU A 54 -11.42 -4.56 -1.57
C LEU A 54 -12.83 -3.98 -1.43
N SER A 55 -13.31 -3.31 -2.48
CA SER A 55 -14.68 -2.79 -2.54
C SER A 55 -15.71 -3.92 -2.50
N ASP A 56 -15.57 -4.90 -3.39
CA ASP A 56 -16.61 -5.90 -3.62
C ASP A 56 -16.67 -6.96 -2.51
N LEU A 57 -15.53 -7.37 -1.96
CA LEU A 57 -15.48 -8.42 -0.94
C LEU A 57 -15.60 -7.90 0.49
N PHE A 58 -15.09 -6.68 0.74
CA PHE A 58 -14.96 -6.15 2.10
C PHE A 58 -15.63 -4.79 2.31
N GLY A 59 -16.20 -4.18 1.26
CA GLY A 59 -16.75 -2.83 1.33
C GLY A 59 -15.71 -1.75 1.62
N ILE A 60 -14.41 -2.06 1.44
CA ILE A 60 -13.30 -1.15 1.73
C ILE A 60 -13.03 -0.30 0.50
N GLN A 61 -13.26 1.00 0.63
CA GLN A 61 -12.99 1.95 -0.44
C GLN A 61 -11.49 2.28 -0.48
N ALA A 62 -10.80 1.77 -1.48
CA ALA A 62 -9.42 2.11 -1.80
C ALA A 62 -9.35 2.92 -3.10
N ARG A 63 -8.39 3.84 -3.19
CA ARG A 63 -8.09 4.58 -4.43
C ARG A 63 -6.78 4.07 -4.99
N GLY A 64 -6.80 3.56 -6.22
CA GLY A 64 -5.62 3.05 -6.92
C GLY A 64 -5.21 3.94 -8.08
N GLY A 65 -3.91 4.03 -8.34
CA GLY A 65 -3.34 4.71 -9.50
C GLY A 65 -2.27 5.73 -9.13
N CYS A 66 -1.43 6.07 -10.11
CA CYS A 66 -0.31 7.01 -9.99
C CYS A 66 -0.72 8.37 -9.39
N ALA A 67 -1.97 8.80 -9.60
CA ALA A 67 -2.49 10.07 -9.07
C ALA A 67 -2.89 10.03 -7.59
N CYS A 68 -3.18 8.87 -7.00
CA CYS A 68 -3.71 8.78 -5.63
C CYS A 68 -2.60 8.65 -4.56
N ALA A 69 -1.39 8.27 -4.96
CA ALA A 69 -0.21 8.12 -4.11
C ALA A 69 0.77 9.31 -4.21
N GLY A 70 0.43 10.36 -4.98
CA GLY A 70 1.22 11.59 -5.10
C GLY A 70 2.73 11.35 -5.26
N PRO A 71 3.61 12.14 -4.62
CA PRO A 71 5.07 12.05 -4.77
C PRO A 71 5.69 10.71 -4.30
N TYR A 72 4.91 9.80 -3.68
CA TYR A 72 5.40 8.50 -3.23
C TYR A 72 5.44 7.44 -4.34
N ALA A 73 4.66 7.60 -5.42
CA ALA A 73 4.71 6.71 -6.58
C ALA A 73 5.99 6.92 -7.41
N GLU A 74 6.46 8.18 -7.50
CA GLU A 74 7.65 8.56 -8.26
C GLU A 74 8.95 8.03 -7.62
N VAL A 75 9.02 8.00 -6.28
CA VAL A 75 10.19 7.48 -5.54
C VAL A 75 10.29 5.95 -5.62
N ALA A 76 9.15 5.24 -5.68
CA ALA A 76 9.16 3.78 -5.79
C ALA A 76 9.71 3.27 -7.14
N MET A 77 9.61 4.06 -8.21
CA MET A 77 10.14 3.70 -9.53
C MET A 77 11.67 3.85 -9.67
N TYR A 78 12.33 4.64 -8.81
CA TYR A 78 13.79 4.86 -8.89
C TYR A 78 14.62 3.97 -7.94
N THR A 79 14.01 3.25 -7.00
CA THR A 79 14.73 2.44 -5.99
C THR A 79 14.74 0.94 -6.34
N SER A 80 14.62 0.60 -7.62
CA SER A 80 14.77 -0.79 -8.12
C SER A 80 15.70 -0.90 -9.33
N LEU A 81 16.64 0.04 -9.46
CA LEU A 81 17.87 -0.08 -10.25
C LEU A 81 19.08 -0.04 -9.30
#